data_AF-A0A0M2VF53-F1
#
_entry.id   AF-A0A0M2VF53-F1
#
_cell.length_a   1.000
_cell.length_b   1.000
_cell.length_c   1.000
_cell.angle_alpha   90.00
_cell.angle_beta   90.00
_cell.angle_gamma   90.00
#
_symmetry.space_group_name_H-M   'P 1'
#
loop_
_entity.id
_entity.type
_entity.pdbx_description
1 polymer ?
#
loop_
_entity_poly.entity_id
_entity_poly.type
_entity_poly.pdbx_seq_one_letter_code
_entity_poly.pdbx_strand_id
1 'polypeptide(L)'
;MKYQFCTTNALTKWLKTDLPRLPAEPGKQVGVNSITSTAEQMSWQLHIIENSYGSWHKTIIATEANSRFTVFIPVDLLMTPDQLTKRLQMEWQYVLAETLQLHSDMPRSDIAFLLSNLSDVSFETEWVKNTDLSVNGHIGDAGLWLTQTLADKRRAELSPELALELAVYLNTQPKRVQKKARFIPAEKLLEYCHTLDGAGQPSTQDEKCTDLLQPGGNVVYLKDFKP
;
A
#
# COMPACT_ATOMS: atom_id res chain seq x y z
N MET A 1 0.67 -1.28 15.06
CA MET A 1 1.34 -0.72 13.87
C MET A 1 0.72 0.64 13.56
N LYS A 2 1.36 1.50 12.75
CA LYS A 2 0.85 2.84 12.43
C LYS A 2 0.71 3.06 10.92
N TYR A 3 -0.41 3.60 10.47
CA TYR A 3 -0.52 4.27 9.18
C TYR A 3 -0.08 5.72 9.32
N GLN A 4 0.83 6.16 8.47
CA GLN A 4 1.14 7.58 8.30
C GLN A 4 0.67 8.04 6.92
N PHE A 5 -0.42 8.80 6.89
CA PHE A 5 -0.97 9.38 5.67
C PHE A 5 -0.48 10.82 5.50
N CYS A 6 0.42 10.99 4.54
CA CYS A 6 1.01 12.27 4.18
C CYS A 6 0.21 12.91 3.05
N THR A 7 -0.48 14.00 3.36
CA THR A 7 -1.24 14.76 2.37
C THR A 7 -0.38 15.87 1.78
N THR A 8 -0.43 15.97 0.46
CA THR A 8 0.05 17.16 -0.26
C THR A 8 -0.85 18.36 0.04
N ASN A 9 -0.33 19.57 -0.18
CA ASN A 9 -1.09 20.82 -0.06
C ASN A 9 -2.44 20.80 -0.79
N ALA A 10 -2.49 20.21 -1.98
CA ALA A 10 -3.69 20.13 -2.79
C ALA A 10 -4.77 19.29 -2.09
N LEU A 11 -4.40 18.12 -1.58
CA LEU A 11 -5.33 17.24 -0.89
C LEU A 11 -5.77 17.82 0.47
N THR A 12 -4.85 18.39 1.26
CA THR A 12 -5.22 19.03 2.53
C THR A 12 -6.27 20.14 2.32
N LYS A 13 -6.08 20.97 1.28
CA LYS A 13 -7.04 22.02 0.91
C LYS A 13 -8.38 21.44 0.48
N TRP A 14 -8.37 20.38 -0.33
CA TRP A 14 -9.59 19.73 -0.78
C TRP A 14 -10.38 19.13 0.39
N LEU A 15 -9.70 18.43 1.31
CA LEU A 15 -10.30 17.85 2.52
C LEU A 15 -10.82 18.91 3.52
N LYS A 16 -10.50 20.19 3.33
CA LYS A 16 -10.86 21.31 4.22
C LYS A 16 -10.50 21.05 5.69
N THR A 17 -9.36 20.38 5.92
CA THR A 17 -8.87 20.05 7.26
C THR A 17 -7.54 20.74 7.53
N ASP A 18 -7.31 21.12 8.79
CA ASP A 18 -6.01 21.62 9.23
C ASP A 18 -5.21 20.47 9.80
N LEU A 19 -4.23 19.99 9.02
CA LEU A 19 -3.38 18.86 9.40
C LEU A 19 -2.03 19.36 9.91
N PRO A 20 -1.49 18.73 10.98
CA PRO A 20 -0.16 19.06 11.46
C PRO A 20 0.87 18.84 10.35
N ARG A 21 1.85 19.74 10.26
CA ARG A 21 2.96 19.54 9.32
C ARG A 21 3.95 18.53 9.90
N LEU A 22 4.47 17.65 9.05
CA LEU A 22 5.55 16.77 9.46
C LEU A 22 6.77 17.64 9.85
N PRO A 23 7.30 17.51 11.08
CA PRO A 23 8.42 18.33 11.53
C PRO A 23 9.64 18.09 10.63
N ALA A 24 10.42 19.14 10.42
CA ALA A 24 11.67 19.06 9.68
C ALA A 24 12.84 19.36 10.62
N GLU A 25 14.00 18.76 10.33
CA GLU A 25 15.24 19.11 11.01
C GLU A 25 15.58 20.59 10.78
N PRO A 26 16.33 21.24 11.71
CA PRO A 26 16.79 22.61 11.54
C PRO A 26 17.49 22.80 10.18
N GLY A 27 17.01 23.76 9.39
CA GLY A 27 17.55 24.05 8.05
C GLY A 27 16.90 23.29 6.89
N LYS A 28 15.99 22.34 7.15
CA LYS A 28 15.16 21.69 6.11
C LYS A 28 13.79 22.37 5.98
N GLN A 29 13.23 22.31 4.78
CA GLN A 29 11.90 22.88 4.52
C GLN A 29 10.81 22.04 5.19
N VAL A 30 10.06 22.67 6.11
CA VAL A 30 8.94 22.03 6.81
C VAL A 30 7.87 21.55 5.82
N GLY A 31 7.49 20.29 5.93
CA GLY A 31 6.48 19.66 5.06
C GLY A 31 6.99 19.24 3.68
N VAL A 32 8.31 19.18 3.48
CA VAL A 32 8.96 18.59 2.29
C VAL A 32 10.04 17.62 2.74
N ASN A 33 9.65 16.61 3.51
CA ASN A 33 10.54 15.60 4.05
C ASN A 33 10.34 14.27 3.32
N SER A 34 11.41 13.47 3.26
CA SER A 34 11.30 12.08 2.83
C SER A 34 10.48 11.27 3.83
N ILE A 35 9.66 10.37 3.31
CA ILE A 35 8.87 9.41 4.10
C ILE A 35 9.33 7.99 3.80
N THR A 36 9.22 7.11 4.78
CA THR A 36 9.64 5.72 4.68
C THR A 36 8.72 4.83 5.49
N SER A 37 8.46 3.63 4.98
CA SER A 37 7.81 2.57 5.75
C SER A 37 8.85 1.73 6.50
N THR A 38 8.54 1.37 7.74
CA THR A 38 9.32 0.51 8.65
C THR A 38 8.45 -0.66 9.12
N ALA A 39 8.97 -1.54 9.97
CA ALA A 39 8.17 -2.64 10.54
C ALA A 39 7.00 -2.12 11.40
N GLU A 40 7.10 -0.92 11.95
CA GLU A 40 6.12 -0.32 12.86
C GLU A 40 5.22 0.71 12.17
N GLN A 41 5.61 1.21 11.00
CA GLN A 41 4.92 2.29 10.30
C GLN A 41 4.80 2.03 8.79
N MET A 42 3.60 2.12 8.26
CA MET A 42 3.34 2.12 6.82
C MET A 42 2.97 3.53 6.36
N SER A 43 3.86 4.15 5.58
CA SER A 43 3.73 5.53 5.12
C SER A 43 3.21 5.61 3.69
N TRP A 44 2.19 6.44 3.47
CA TRP A 44 1.64 6.73 2.15
C TRP A 44 1.66 8.23 1.88
N GLN A 45 1.93 8.61 0.64
CA GLN A 45 1.67 9.96 0.16
C GLN A 45 0.39 9.98 -0.68
N LEU A 46 -0.46 10.95 -0.38
CA LEU A 46 -1.74 11.15 -1.04
C LEU A 46 -1.79 12.52 -1.72
N HIS A 47 -2.22 12.50 -2.97
CA HIS A 47 -2.45 13.69 -3.79
C HIS A 47 -3.82 13.61 -4.45
N ILE A 48 -4.41 14.76 -4.76
CA ILE A 48 -5.66 14.82 -5.52
C ILE A 48 -5.40 15.59 -6.81
N ILE A 49 -5.95 15.06 -7.90
CA ILE A 49 -5.93 15.73 -9.20
C ILE A 49 -7.35 15.89 -9.73
N GLU A 50 -7.53 16.88 -10.60
CA GLU A 50 -8.69 16.94 -11.48
C GLU A 50 -8.47 15.98 -12.65
N ASN A 51 -9.50 15.21 -13.01
CA ASN A 51 -9.41 14.23 -14.09
C ASN A 51 -9.19 14.89 -15.46
N SER A 52 -9.66 16.13 -15.60
CA SER A 52 -9.34 17.05 -16.69
C SER A 52 -9.47 18.47 -16.15
N TYR A 53 -8.89 19.45 -16.85
CA TYR A 53 -8.89 20.83 -16.40
C TYR A 53 -10.33 21.34 -16.14
N GLY A 54 -10.61 21.77 -14.92
CA GLY A 54 -11.93 22.28 -14.51
C GLY A 54 -12.99 21.20 -14.30
N SER A 55 -12.60 19.91 -14.29
CA SER A 55 -13.53 18.81 -14.05
C SER A 55 -14.05 18.78 -12.62
N TRP A 56 -15.34 18.47 -12.49
CA TRP A 56 -15.94 18.14 -11.20
C TRP A 56 -15.36 16.85 -10.64
N HIS A 57 -15.14 15.86 -11.52
CA HIS A 57 -14.55 14.57 -11.18
C HIS A 57 -13.06 14.71 -10.85
N LYS A 58 -12.70 14.18 -9.69
CA LYS A 58 -11.33 14.18 -9.19
C LYS A 58 -10.92 12.76 -8.83
N THR A 59 -9.62 12.55 -8.77
CA THR A 59 -9.07 11.27 -8.33
C THR A 59 -7.99 11.53 -7.30
N ILE A 60 -8.08 10.84 -6.17
CA ILE A 60 -7.00 10.75 -5.21
C ILE A 60 -6.05 9.65 -5.66
N ILE A 61 -4.77 10.00 -5.77
CA ILE A 61 -3.68 9.06 -6.03
C ILE A 61 -2.95 8.87 -4.72
N ALA A 62 -2.96 7.64 -4.21
CA ALA A 62 -2.21 7.25 -3.03
C ALA A 62 -1.05 6.36 -3.45
N THR A 63 0.15 6.64 -2.94
CA THR A 63 1.35 5.85 -3.24
C THR A 63 2.12 5.54 -1.97
N GLU A 64 2.40 4.27 -1.74
CA GLU A 64 3.18 3.80 -0.59
C GLU A 64 4.67 4.19 -0.77
N ALA A 65 5.29 4.63 0.32
CA ALA A 65 6.60 5.28 0.32
C ALA A 65 7.74 4.43 -0.26
N ASN A 66 7.80 3.14 0.08
CA ASN A 66 8.97 2.28 -0.20
C ASN A 66 8.80 1.45 -1.47
N SER A 67 7.66 0.76 -1.59
CA SER A 67 7.23 -0.07 -2.72
C SER A 67 6.77 0.75 -3.91
N ARG A 68 6.42 2.03 -3.72
CA ARG A 68 5.79 2.85 -4.76
C ARG A 68 4.53 2.22 -5.34
N PHE A 69 3.88 1.34 -4.57
CA PHE A 69 2.59 0.76 -4.91
C PHE A 69 1.55 1.88 -4.93
N THR A 70 0.81 1.98 -6.02
CA THR A 70 -0.08 3.10 -6.30
C THR A 70 -1.52 2.62 -6.41
N VAL A 71 -2.44 3.34 -5.78
CA VAL A 71 -3.89 3.12 -5.93
C VAL A 71 -4.60 4.42 -6.29
N PHE A 72 -5.72 4.29 -6.98
CA PHE A 72 -6.56 5.39 -7.42
C PHE A 72 -7.91 5.33 -6.72
N ILE A 73 -8.35 6.43 -6.13
CA ILE A 73 -9.66 6.56 -5.49
C ILE A 73 -10.41 7.66 -6.22
N PRO A 74 -11.36 7.32 -7.12
CA PRO A 74 -12.26 8.29 -7.72
C PRO A 74 -13.10 8.99 -6.64
N VAL A 75 -13.24 10.32 -6.73
CA VAL A 75 -13.98 11.12 -5.74
C VAL A 75 -14.79 12.22 -6.41
N ASP A 76 -16.08 12.26 -6.08
CA ASP A 76 -17.00 13.32 -6.50
C ASP A 76 -17.50 14.16 -5.31
N LEU A 77 -17.42 13.59 -4.10
CA LEU A 77 -17.86 14.23 -2.87
C LEU A 77 -16.69 14.39 -1.91
N LEU A 78 -16.75 15.48 -1.14
CA LEU A 78 -15.80 15.73 -0.07
C LEU A 78 -15.84 14.58 0.96
N MET A 79 -14.66 14.10 1.34
CA MET A 79 -14.50 13.10 2.39
C MET A 79 -13.78 13.68 3.60
N THR A 80 -14.13 13.17 4.78
CA THR A 80 -13.35 13.37 6.00
C THR A 80 -12.09 12.49 6.00
N PRO A 81 -11.05 12.84 6.77
CA PRO A 81 -9.88 11.97 6.95
C PRO A 81 -10.23 10.55 7.41
N ASP A 82 -11.24 10.38 8.26
CA ASP A 82 -11.67 9.06 8.75
C ASP A 82 -12.34 8.22 7.65
N GLN A 83 -13.17 8.84 6.81
CA GLN A 83 -13.77 8.17 5.65
C GLN A 83 -12.69 7.75 4.65
N LEU A 84 -11.74 8.64 4.37
CA LEU A 84 -10.64 8.36 3.46
C LEU A 84 -9.69 7.29 4.02
N THR A 85 -9.48 7.26 5.33
CA THR A 85 -8.71 6.22 6.02
C THR A 85 -9.30 4.84 5.76
N LYS A 86 -10.59 4.66 6.06
CA LYS A 86 -11.29 3.40 5.85
C LYS A 86 -11.28 3.00 4.37
N ARG A 87 -11.53 3.97 3.49
CA ARG A 87 -11.51 3.73 2.04
C ARG A 87 -10.14 3.27 1.58
N LEU A 88 -9.08 3.95 1.97
CA LEU A 88 -7.72 3.61 1.57
C LEU A 88 -7.33 2.24 2.10
N GLN A 89 -7.63 1.92 3.37
CA GLN A 89 -7.37 0.62 3.99
C GLN A 89 -7.95 -0.54 3.16
N MET A 90 -9.20 -0.42 2.70
CA MET A 90 -9.81 -1.43 1.85
C MET A 90 -9.21 -1.44 0.44
N GLU A 91 -9.02 -0.25 -0.15
CA GLU A 91 -8.62 -0.11 -1.55
C GLU A 91 -7.24 -0.71 -1.82
N TRP A 92 -6.24 -0.43 -0.98
CA TRP A 92 -4.90 -0.95 -1.23
C TRP A 92 -4.81 -2.47 -1.08
N GLN A 93 -5.54 -3.05 -0.13
CA GLN A 93 -5.61 -4.50 0.05
C GLN A 93 -6.30 -5.17 -1.13
N TYR A 94 -7.39 -4.59 -1.60
CA TYR A 94 -8.12 -5.08 -2.77
C TYR A 94 -7.25 -5.04 -4.03
N VAL A 95 -6.63 -3.90 -4.32
CA VAL A 95 -5.73 -3.76 -5.49
C VAL A 95 -4.54 -4.70 -5.38
N LEU A 96 -3.97 -4.89 -4.19
CA LEU A 96 -2.87 -5.84 -3.99
C LEU A 96 -3.31 -7.27 -4.32
N ALA A 97 -4.45 -7.70 -3.79
CA ALA A 97 -5.00 -9.03 -4.04
C ALA A 97 -5.22 -9.30 -5.53
N GLU A 98 -5.89 -8.38 -6.22
CA GLU A 98 -6.12 -8.49 -7.67
C GLU A 98 -4.81 -8.47 -8.46
N THR A 99 -3.85 -7.63 -8.06
CA THR A 99 -2.54 -7.58 -8.72
C THR A 99 -1.76 -8.89 -8.54
N LEU A 100 -1.75 -9.48 -7.34
CA LEU A 100 -1.05 -10.74 -7.06
C LEU A 100 -1.69 -11.92 -7.79
N GLN A 101 -3.02 -11.93 -7.89
CA GLN A 101 -3.74 -12.95 -8.65
C GLN A 101 -3.42 -12.88 -10.15
N LEU A 102 -3.31 -11.68 -10.71
CA LEU A 102 -3.08 -11.47 -12.16
C LEU A 102 -1.61 -11.52 -12.56
N HIS A 103 -0.69 -11.09 -11.69
CA HIS A 103 0.72 -10.94 -12.01
C HIS A 103 1.56 -12.12 -11.53
N SER A 104 1.32 -12.59 -10.31
CA SER A 104 2.18 -13.55 -9.63
C SER A 104 1.64 -14.98 -9.69
N ASP A 105 0.50 -15.18 -10.36
CA ASP A 105 -0.27 -16.44 -10.39
C ASP A 105 -0.51 -17.01 -8.98
N MET A 106 -0.58 -16.14 -7.97
CA MET A 106 -0.71 -16.56 -6.58
C MET A 106 -2.09 -17.21 -6.38
N PRO A 107 -2.15 -18.41 -5.77
CA PRO A 107 -3.43 -19.06 -5.47
C PRO A 107 -4.33 -18.18 -4.60
N ARG A 108 -5.63 -18.20 -4.87
CA ARG A 108 -6.63 -17.44 -4.08
C ARG A 108 -6.61 -17.80 -2.59
N SER A 109 -6.24 -19.03 -2.24
CA SER A 109 -6.05 -19.46 -0.84
C SER A 109 -4.95 -18.69 -0.15
N ASP A 110 -3.84 -18.46 -0.85
CA ASP A 110 -2.65 -17.83 -0.30
C ASP A 110 -2.87 -16.32 -0.18
N ILE A 111 -3.56 -15.73 -1.16
CA ILE A 111 -4.05 -14.34 -1.09
C ILE A 111 -5.01 -14.17 0.10
N ALA A 112 -5.97 -15.08 0.27
CA ALA A 112 -6.91 -15.01 1.40
C ALA A 112 -6.19 -15.14 2.74
N PHE A 113 -5.19 -16.02 2.84
CA PHE A 113 -4.36 -16.16 4.03
C PHE A 113 -3.57 -14.88 4.34
N LEU A 114 -2.91 -14.29 3.34
CA LEU A 114 -2.20 -13.02 3.45
C LEU A 114 -3.14 -11.89 3.94
N LEU A 115 -4.31 -11.74 3.32
CA LEU A 115 -5.27 -10.71 3.71
C LEU A 115 -5.83 -10.93 5.11
N SER A 116 -6.03 -12.19 5.52
CA SER A 116 -6.44 -12.53 6.89
C SER A 116 -5.40 -12.05 7.90
N ASN A 117 -4.12 -12.35 7.67
CA ASN A 117 -3.04 -11.91 8.56
C ASN A 117 -2.98 -10.37 8.64
N LEU A 118 -3.09 -9.69 7.50
CA LEU A 118 -3.11 -8.23 7.44
C LEU A 118 -4.29 -7.62 8.19
N SER A 119 -5.44 -8.32 8.24
CA SER A 119 -6.61 -7.86 8.98
C SER A 119 -6.46 -7.94 10.50
N ASP A 120 -5.60 -8.84 10.99
CA ASP A 120 -5.25 -8.96 12.41
C ASP A 120 -4.27 -7.87 12.87
N VAL A 121 -3.60 -7.19 11.93
CA VAL A 121 -2.71 -6.07 12.24
C VAL A 121 -3.54 -4.84 12.60
N SER A 122 -3.48 -4.44 13.87
CA SER A 122 -4.07 -3.17 14.30
C SER A 122 -3.22 -1.98 13.84
N PHE A 123 -3.82 -1.11 13.03
CA PHE A 123 -3.22 0.12 12.56
C PHE A 123 -3.84 1.35 13.23
N GLU A 124 -3.06 2.05 14.04
CA GLU A 124 -3.37 3.42 14.43
C GLU A 124 -3.09 4.38 13.26
N THR A 125 -3.94 5.38 13.05
CA THR A 125 -3.79 6.28 11.90
C THR A 125 -3.33 7.67 12.32
N GLU A 126 -2.33 8.19 11.62
CA GLU A 126 -1.88 9.57 11.71
C GLU A 126 -1.97 10.25 10.35
N TRP A 127 -2.57 11.45 10.35
CA TRP A 127 -2.61 12.32 9.19
C TRP A 127 -1.66 13.50 9.39
N VAL A 128 -0.76 13.70 8.42
CA VAL A 128 0.15 14.84 8.40
C VAL A 128 0.15 15.51 7.05
N LYS A 129 0.57 16.77 7.03
CA LYS A 129 0.87 17.52 5.82
C LYS A 129 2.35 17.39 5.50
N ASN A 130 2.66 16.75 4.37
CA ASN A 130 4.03 16.55 3.88
C ASN A 130 4.02 16.27 2.37
N THR A 131 5.10 16.61 1.68
CA THR A 131 5.33 16.24 0.28
C THR A 131 6.76 15.74 0.11
N ASP A 132 6.92 14.42 0.12
CA ASP A 132 8.12 13.75 -0.34
C ASP A 132 8.21 13.88 -1.86
N LEU A 133 9.23 14.60 -2.34
CA LEU A 133 9.44 14.86 -3.77
C LEU A 133 9.74 13.58 -4.57
N SER A 134 10.36 12.57 -3.95
CA SER A 134 10.65 11.30 -4.60
C SER A 134 9.37 10.52 -4.87
N VAL A 135 8.46 10.47 -3.89
CA VAL A 135 7.16 9.82 -4.07
C VAL A 135 6.26 10.66 -4.97
N ASN A 136 6.33 11.99 -4.86
CA ASN A 136 5.54 12.92 -5.67
C ASN A 136 5.84 12.79 -7.17
N GLY A 137 7.08 12.46 -7.55
CA GLY A 137 7.43 12.14 -8.94
C GLY A 137 6.57 11.00 -9.52
N HIS A 138 6.45 9.88 -8.79
CA HIS A 138 5.63 8.75 -9.24
C HIS A 138 4.13 9.05 -9.20
N ILE A 139 3.68 9.88 -8.25
CA ILE A 139 2.29 10.37 -8.24
C ILE A 139 2.02 11.21 -9.50
N GLY A 140 2.96 12.07 -9.89
CA GLY A 140 2.88 12.84 -11.13
C GLY A 140 2.80 11.95 -12.36
N ASP A 141 3.67 10.94 -12.47
CA ASP A 141 3.65 9.96 -13.56
C ASP A 141 2.31 9.19 -13.60
N ALA A 142 1.82 8.73 -12.45
CA ALA A 142 0.53 8.06 -12.33
C ALA A 142 -0.64 8.98 -12.73
N GLY A 143 -0.57 10.26 -12.39
CA GLY A 143 -1.55 11.27 -12.81
C GLY A 143 -1.56 11.50 -14.33
N LEU A 144 -0.40 11.45 -14.99
CA LEU A 144 -0.32 11.50 -16.45
C LEU A 144 -0.98 10.28 -17.09
N TRP A 145 -0.66 9.08 -16.58
CA TRP A 145 -1.29 7.84 -17.04
C TRP A 145 -2.81 7.87 -16.88
N LEU A 146 -3.30 8.36 -15.74
CA LEU A 146 -4.72 8.52 -15.48
C LEU A 146 -5.39 9.47 -16.48
N THR A 147 -4.87 10.68 -16.63
CA THR A 147 -5.46 11.70 -17.51
C THR A 147 -5.43 11.27 -18.99
N GLN A 148 -4.35 10.60 -19.43
CA GLN A 148 -4.25 10.01 -20.77
C GLN A 148 -5.26 8.88 -20.96
N THR A 149 -5.35 7.96 -20.01
CA THR A 149 -6.31 6.82 -20.09
C THR A 149 -7.75 7.31 -20.20
N LEU A 150 -8.11 8.35 -19.44
CA LEU A 150 -9.43 8.97 -19.51
C LEU A 150 -9.67 9.67 -20.86
N ALA A 151 -8.69 10.40 -21.37
CA ALA A 151 -8.78 11.04 -22.68
C ALA A 151 -8.94 10.02 -23.82
N ASP A 152 -8.14 8.96 -23.83
CA ASP A 152 -8.16 7.90 -24.84
C ASP A 152 -9.49 7.13 -24.82
N LYS A 153 -9.98 6.79 -23.62
CA LYS A 153 -11.29 6.14 -23.44
C LYS A 153 -12.47 7.10 -23.54
N ARG A 154 -12.24 8.40 -23.77
CA ARG A 154 -13.24 9.49 -23.83
C ARG A 154 -14.18 9.51 -22.61
N ARG A 155 -13.61 9.38 -21.42
CA ARG A 155 -14.33 9.41 -20.14
C ARG A 155 -13.96 10.64 -19.33
N ALA A 156 -14.95 11.25 -18.66
CA ALA A 156 -14.72 12.36 -17.74
C ALA A 156 -14.37 11.87 -16.31
N GLU A 157 -14.88 10.69 -15.94
CA GLU A 157 -14.71 10.08 -14.64
C GLU A 157 -13.92 8.77 -14.74
N LEU A 158 -13.17 8.47 -13.68
CA LEU A 158 -12.50 7.20 -13.50
C LEU A 158 -13.47 6.22 -12.85
N SER A 159 -13.93 5.21 -13.58
CA SER A 159 -14.76 4.16 -13.00
C SER A 159 -13.92 3.25 -12.07
N PRO A 160 -14.53 2.56 -11.10
CA PRO A 160 -13.82 1.62 -10.24
C PRO A 160 -13.04 0.54 -11.01
N GLU A 161 -13.62 0.02 -12.09
CA GLU A 161 -12.99 -1.00 -12.93
C GLU A 161 -11.75 -0.44 -13.62
N LEU A 162 -11.85 0.78 -14.15
CA LEU A 162 -10.72 1.44 -14.81
C LEU A 162 -9.63 1.85 -13.82
N ALA A 163 -10.01 2.25 -12.60
CA ALA A 163 -9.09 2.52 -11.52
C ALA A 163 -8.27 1.27 -11.17
N LEU A 164 -8.94 0.11 -11.06
CA LEU A 164 -8.31 -1.17 -10.80
C LEU A 164 -7.39 -1.59 -11.96
N GLU A 165 -7.88 -1.58 -13.20
CA GLU A 165 -7.09 -1.90 -14.41
C GLU A 165 -5.79 -1.09 -14.45
N LEU A 166 -5.90 0.23 -14.23
CA LEU A 166 -4.77 1.14 -14.25
C LEU A 166 -3.81 0.90 -13.07
N ALA A 167 -4.34 0.68 -11.87
CA ALA A 167 -3.52 0.38 -10.70
C ALA A 167 -2.74 -0.93 -10.88
N VAL A 168 -3.41 -1.99 -11.31
CA VAL A 168 -2.78 -3.28 -11.63
C VAL A 168 -1.67 -3.07 -12.66
N TYR A 169 -1.96 -2.40 -13.77
CA TYR A 169 -0.96 -2.12 -14.80
C TYR A 169 0.28 -1.42 -14.23
N LEU A 170 0.10 -0.32 -13.48
CA LEU A 170 1.21 0.45 -12.92
C LEU A 170 1.99 -0.30 -11.82
N ASN A 171 1.33 -1.19 -11.08
CA ASN A 171 1.94 -1.95 -10.00
C ASN A 171 2.68 -3.20 -10.46
N THR A 172 2.52 -3.60 -11.73
CA THR A 172 3.32 -4.64 -12.39
C THR A 172 4.47 -4.07 -13.24
N GLN A 173 4.50 -2.75 -13.50
CA GLN A 173 5.60 -2.14 -14.24
C GLN A 173 6.85 -1.99 -13.36
N PRO A 174 8.04 -2.38 -13.85
CA PRO A 174 9.29 -2.16 -13.12
C PRO A 174 9.54 -0.67 -12.87
N LYS A 175 9.62 -0.27 -11.59
CA LYS A 175 9.96 1.09 -11.18
C LYS A 175 11.44 1.18 -10.85
N ARG A 176 12.03 2.33 -11.16
CA ARG A 176 13.44 2.62 -10.90
C ARG A 176 13.55 3.63 -9.77
N VAL A 177 14.20 3.24 -8.67
CA VAL A 177 14.55 4.17 -7.58
C VAL A 177 16.06 4.34 -7.63
N GLN A 178 16.50 5.58 -7.86
CA GLN A 178 17.90 5.95 -8.10
C GLN A 178 18.53 5.21 -9.31
N LYS A 179 19.82 5.41 -9.58
CA LYS A 179 20.46 4.95 -10.83
C LYS A 179 20.61 3.43 -10.98
N LYS A 180 20.31 2.58 -9.98
CA LYS A 180 20.70 1.14 -10.04
C LYS A 180 19.63 0.11 -9.70
N ALA A 181 18.64 0.40 -8.84
CA ALA A 181 17.67 -0.61 -8.43
C ALA A 181 16.38 -0.52 -9.27
N ARG A 182 15.95 -1.66 -9.82
CA ARG A 182 14.61 -1.87 -10.39
C ARG A 182 13.86 -2.84 -9.49
N PHE A 183 12.58 -2.59 -9.27
CA PHE A 183 11.69 -3.50 -8.56
C PHE A 183 10.28 -3.37 -9.11
N ILE A 184 9.46 -4.39 -8.90
CA ILE A 184 8.03 -4.35 -9.20
C ILE A 184 7.29 -3.90 -7.94
N PRO A 185 6.43 -2.87 -8.00
CA PRO A 185 5.74 -2.35 -6.82
C PRO A 185 4.94 -3.39 -6.05
N ALA A 186 4.20 -4.25 -6.75
CA ALA A 186 3.39 -5.29 -6.13
C ALA A 186 4.24 -6.31 -5.36
N GLU A 187 5.34 -6.79 -5.97
CA GLU A 187 6.28 -7.72 -5.33
C GLU A 187 6.92 -7.08 -4.10
N LYS A 188 7.37 -5.82 -4.22
CA LYS A 188 8.02 -5.11 -3.12
C LYS A 188 7.05 -4.81 -1.97
N LEU A 189 5.77 -4.58 -2.26
CA LEU A 189 4.75 -4.43 -1.22
C LEU A 189 4.44 -5.78 -0.56
N LEU A 190 4.37 -6.86 -1.33
CA LEU A 190 4.20 -8.22 -0.80
C LEU A 190 5.35 -8.61 0.15
N GLU A 191 6.60 -8.34 -0.23
CA GLU A 191 7.76 -8.52 0.64
C GLU A 191 7.59 -7.79 1.96
N TYR A 192 7.12 -6.54 1.92
CA TYR A 192 6.83 -5.77 3.12
C TYR A 192 5.73 -6.41 3.96
N CYS A 193 4.61 -6.82 3.36
CA CYS A 193 3.52 -7.50 4.08
C CYS A 193 4.01 -8.77 4.79
N HIS A 194 4.87 -9.58 4.19
CA HIS A 194 5.46 -10.75 4.85
C HIS A 194 6.32 -10.39 6.08
N THR A 195 6.96 -9.22 6.11
CA THR A 195 7.67 -8.77 7.32
C THR A 195 6.74 -8.42 8.48
N LEU A 196 5.49 -8.04 8.18
CA LEU A 196 4.48 -7.76 9.20
C LEU A 196 3.95 -9.05 9.83
N ASP A 197 3.75 -10.09 9.01
CA ASP A 197 3.35 -11.42 9.47
C ASP A 197 4.41 -12.06 10.38
N GLY A 198 5.70 -11.85 10.08
CA GLY A 198 6.81 -12.37 10.88
C GLY A 198 7.03 -11.68 12.23
N ALA A 199 6.54 -10.45 12.41
CA ALA A 199 6.68 -9.68 13.66
C ALA A 199 5.65 -10.08 14.74
N GLY A 200 4.64 -10.88 14.38
CA GLY A 200 3.62 -11.39 15.29
C GLY A 200 3.99 -12.67 16.04
N GLN A 201 5.14 -13.29 15.75
CA GLN A 201 5.63 -14.44 16.53
C GLN A 201 6.50 -13.95 17.69
N PRO A 202 6.15 -14.21 18.96
CA PRO A 202 7.12 -14.08 20.03
C PRO A 202 8.27 -15.02 19.70
N SER A 203 9.49 -14.48 19.71
CA SER A 203 10.73 -15.22 19.57
C SER A 203 10.70 -16.44 20.49
N THR A 204 10.41 -17.61 19.92
CA THR A 204 10.80 -18.84 20.57
C THR A 204 12.30 -18.89 20.34
N GLN A 205 13.02 -18.43 21.36
CA GLN A 205 14.39 -18.86 21.55
C GLN A 205 14.32 -20.39 21.55
N ASP A 206 14.70 -21.02 20.44
CA ASP A 206 15.16 -22.39 20.46
C ASP A 206 16.49 -22.39 21.22
N GLU A 207 16.39 -22.26 22.55
CA GLU A 207 17.36 -22.89 23.42
C GLU A 207 17.34 -24.37 23.05
N LYS A 208 18.48 -24.83 22.50
CA LYS A 208 18.81 -26.24 22.36
C LYS A 208 18.61 -26.94 23.69
N CYS A 209 17.43 -27.53 23.90
CA CYS A 209 17.24 -28.60 24.86
C CYS A 209 17.33 -29.92 24.10
N THR A 210 18.56 -30.29 23.75
CA THR A 210 18.91 -31.70 23.57
C THR A 210 18.88 -32.33 24.96
N ASP A 211 17.77 -32.99 25.30
CA ASP A 211 17.76 -34.40 25.72
C ASP A 211 16.42 -34.81 26.38
N LEU A 212 16.07 -36.07 26.13
CA LEU A 212 15.05 -36.91 26.78
C LEU A 212 13.61 -36.87 26.23
N LEU A 213 13.41 -37.52 25.08
CA LEU A 213 12.13 -38.20 24.81
C LEU A 213 12.36 -39.63 24.27
N GLN A 214 12.02 -40.60 25.10
CA GLN A 214 11.57 -41.95 24.74
C GLN A 214 10.39 -42.30 25.68
N PRO A 215 9.52 -43.28 25.36
CA PRO A 215 8.53 -43.22 24.29
C PRO A 215 7.13 -43.63 24.83
N GLY A 216 6.10 -42.79 24.67
CA GLY A 216 4.73 -43.12 25.06
C GLY A 216 3.82 -43.16 23.82
N GLY A 217 3.37 -44.35 23.44
CA GLY A 217 2.71 -44.63 22.17
C GLY A 217 1.41 -43.87 21.90
N ASN A 218 1.22 -43.55 20.61
CA ASN A 218 -0.04 -43.56 19.84
C ASN A 218 0.05 -42.64 18.61
N VAL A 219 1.15 -42.71 17.85
CA VAL A 219 1.23 -42.09 16.52
C VAL A 219 1.49 -43.19 15.51
N VAL A 220 0.45 -43.53 14.74
CA VAL A 220 0.55 -44.42 13.58
C VAL A 220 0.80 -43.54 12.36
N TYR A 221 1.89 -43.80 11.63
CA TYR A 221 2.24 -43.01 10.45
C TYR A 221 1.59 -43.62 9.20
N LEU A 222 1.09 -42.76 8.32
CA LEU A 222 0.35 -43.13 7.11
C LEU A 222 1.16 -43.98 6.09
N LYS A 223 2.48 -44.08 6.29
CA LYS A 223 3.39 -44.93 5.49
C LYS A 223 3.36 -46.42 5.87
N ASP A 224 2.73 -46.75 6.99
CA ASP A 224 2.68 -48.11 7.54
C ASP A 224 1.50 -48.94 6.98
N PHE A 225 0.69 -48.36 6.09
CA PHE A 225 -0.31 -49.08 5.31
C PHE A 225 0.23 -49.42 3.92
N LYS A 226 0.34 -50.72 3.62
CA LYS A 226 0.43 -51.24 2.24
C LYS A 226 -0.86 -51.99 1.89
N PRO A 227 -1.32 -51.93 0.62
CA PRO A 227 -2.60 -52.48 0.18
C PRO A 227 -2.65 -54.01 0.26
#